data_AF-A0A536WJD6-F1
#
_entry.id   AF-A0A536WJD6-F1
#
_cell.length_a   1.000
_cell.length_b   1.000
_cell.length_c   1.000
_cell.angle_alpha   90.00
_cell.angle_beta   90.00
_cell.angle_gamma   90.00
#
_symmetry.space_group_name_H-M   'P 1'
#
loop_
_entity.id
_entity.type
_entity.pdbx_description
1 polymer ?
#
loop_
_entity_poly.entity_id
_entity_poly.type
_entity_poly.pdbx_seq_one_letter_code
_entity_poly.pdbx_strand_id
1 'polypeptide(L)' 'LIFKGEVHEIKEIMKKSRELGMQTFDQSLFDLFEAGKISYEDALRNADSVNDLRLNIKLHSKEAKNRDITAGIEHLNIV' A
#
# COMPACT_ATOMS: atom_id res chain seq x y z
N LEU A 1 -23.17 8.77 7.28
CA LEU A 1 -21.81 9.28 7.53
C LEU A 1 -21.80 10.76 7.86
N ILE A 2 -21.71 11.69 6.90
CA ILE A 2 -21.52 13.12 7.18
C ILE A 2 -22.62 13.71 8.07
N PHE A 3 -23.89 13.59 7.68
CA PHE A 3 -25.02 14.07 8.48
C PHE A 3 -25.21 13.34 9.82
N LYS A 4 -24.66 12.14 9.96
CA LYS A 4 -24.74 11.32 11.18
C LYS A 4 -23.55 11.54 12.12
N GLY A 5 -22.56 12.35 11.72
CA GLY A 5 -21.32 12.55 12.47
C GLY A 5 -20.34 11.37 12.42
N GLU A 6 -20.60 10.33 11.63
CA GLU A 6 -19.77 9.12 11.50
C GLU A 6 -18.61 9.36 10.53
N VAL A 7 -17.76 10.34 10.83
CA VAL A 7 -16.66 10.78 9.95
C VAL A 7 -15.55 9.72 9.83
N HIS A 8 -15.37 8.91 10.88
CA HIS A 8 -14.36 7.86 10.92
C HIS A 8 -14.60 6.75 9.88
N GLU A 9 -15.86 6.44 9.57
CA GLU A 9 -16.21 5.43 8.57
C GLU A 9 -15.91 5.87 7.13
N ILE A 10 -15.74 7.19 6.90
CA ILE A 10 -15.45 7.73 5.57
C ILE A 10 -14.11 7.20 5.05
N LYS A 11 -13.09 7.09 5.90
CA LYS A 11 -11.77 6.58 5.49
C LYS A 11 -11.86 5.14 4.98
N GLU A 12 -12.69 4.31 5.60
CA GLU A 12 -12.89 2.93 5.16
C GLU A 12 -13.67 2.83 3.85
N ILE A 13 -14.66 3.70 3.64
CA ILE A 13 -15.35 3.79 2.34
C ILE A 13 -14.38 4.25 1.24
N MET A 14 -13.55 5.27 1.51
CA MET A 14 -12.55 5.74 0.56
C MET A 14 -11.57 4.63 0.16
N LYS A 15 -11.12 3.80 1.12
CA LYS A 15 -10.24 2.66 0.83
C LYS A 15 -10.89 1.66 -0.14
N LYS A 16 -12.18 1.36 0.04
CA LYS A 16 -12.92 0.35 -0.73
C LYS A 16 -13.36 0.84 -2.10
N SER A 17 -13.66 2.13 -2.25
CA SER A 17 -14.26 2.69 -3.46
C SER A 17 -13.25 3.32 -4.41
N ARG A 18 -12.09 2.68 -4.58
CA ARG A 18 -11.04 3.17 -5.48
C ARG A 18 -11.49 3.26 -6.93
N GLU A 19 -12.34 2.32 -7.36
CA GLU A 19 -12.93 2.30 -8.70
C GLU A 19 -13.87 3.48 -8.98
N LEU A 20 -14.43 4.09 -7.94
CA LEU A 20 -15.26 5.29 -8.04
C LEU A 20 -14.42 6.58 -7.99
N GLY A 21 -13.09 6.47 -8.05
CA GLY A 21 -12.15 7.59 -7.98
C GLY A 21 -11.87 8.08 -6.56
N MET A 22 -12.34 7.39 -5.53
CA MET A 22 -11.93 7.70 -4.15
C MET A 22 -10.52 7.21 -3.89
N GLN A 23 -9.77 7.96 -3.08
CA GLN A 23 -8.39 7.62 -2.80
C GLN A 23 -8.00 8.14 -1.43
N THR A 24 -7.44 7.26 -0.60
CA THR A 24 -6.80 7.71 0.64
C THR A 24 -5.39 8.25 0.36
N PHE A 25 -4.88 9.03 1.31
CA PHE A 25 -3.52 9.55 1.18
C PHE A 25 -2.48 8.41 1.13
N ASP A 26 -2.61 7.40 1.99
CA ASP A 26 -1.73 6.21 1.96
C ASP A 26 -1.77 5.47 0.61
N GLN A 27 -2.95 5.39 -0.03
CA GLN A 27 -3.08 4.83 -1.38
C GLN A 27 -2.36 5.67 -2.43
N SER A 28 -2.40 7.00 -2.32
CA SER A 28 -1.62 7.90 -3.18
C SER A 28 -0.11 7.78 -2.95
N LEU A 29 0.33 7.66 -1.70
CA LEU A 29 1.75 7.47 -1.39
C LEU A 29 2.27 6.15 -1.96
N PHE A 30 1.48 5.07 -1.89
CA PHE A 30 1.80 3.81 -2.54
C PHE A 30 1.95 3.96 -4.06
N ASP A 31 0.99 4.63 -4.73
CA ASP A 31 1.04 4.80 -6.18
C ASP A 31 2.24 5.67 -6.62
N LEU A 32 2.55 6.72 -5.86
CA LEU A 32 3.70 7.58 -6.12
C LEU A 32 5.03 6.85 -5.93
N PHE A 33 5.12 6.01 -4.89
CA PHE A 33 6.26 5.14 -4.66
C PHE A 33 6.42 4.13 -5.81
N GLU A 34 5.36 3.44 -6.20
CA GLU A 34 5.36 2.49 -7.34
C GLU A 34 5.73 3.14 -8.67
N ALA A 35 5.40 4.42 -8.85
CA ALA A 35 5.78 5.21 -10.03
C ALA A 35 7.21 5.77 -9.95
N GLY A 36 7.96 5.48 -8.88
CA GLY A 36 9.32 5.99 -8.65
C GLY A 36 9.38 7.50 -8.45
N LYS A 37 8.27 8.13 -8.06
CA LYS A 37 8.19 9.59 -7.88
C LYS A 37 8.66 10.05 -6.50
N ILE A 38 8.56 9.18 -5.50
CA ILE A 38 9.03 9.42 -4.13
C ILE A 38 9.81 8.21 -3.63
N SER A 39 10.70 8.42 -2.68
CA SER A 39 11.45 7.32 -2.07
C SER A 39 10.56 6.52 -1.10
N TYR A 40 10.97 5.29 -0.79
CA TYR A 40 10.32 4.48 0.25
C TYR A 40 10.31 5.18 1.61
N GLU A 41 11.40 5.87 1.96
CA GLU A 41 11.49 6.63 3.21
C GLU A 41 10.50 7.79 3.23
N ASP A 42 10.38 8.54 2.13
CA ASP A 42 9.44 9.65 2.02
C ASP A 42 7.99 9.18 2.08
N ALA A 43 7.68 8.05 1.44
CA ALA A 43 6.36 7.45 1.50
C ALA A 43 5.99 7.07 2.95
N LEU A 44 6.90 6.40 3.67
CA LEU A 44 6.66 6.00 5.06
C LEU A 44 6.60 7.17 6.03
N ARG A 45 7.43 8.20 5.82
CA ARG A 45 7.49 9.38 6.69
C ARG A 45 6.18 10.18 6.68
N ASN A 46 5.48 10.20 5.54
CA ASN A 46 4.25 10.96 5.35
C ASN A 46 2.97 10.12 5.49
N ALA A 47 3.07 8.81 5.73
CA ALA A 47 1.90 7.94 5.84
C ALA A 47 1.10 8.21 7.11
N ASP A 48 -0.23 8.22 7.00
CA ASP A 48 -1.12 8.22 8.17
C ASP A 48 -0.99 6.92 8.95
N SER A 49 -0.69 5.82 8.24
CA SER A 49 -0.61 4.47 8.78
C SER A 49 0.64 3.79 8.25
N VAL A 50 1.80 4.16 8.82
CA VAL A 50 3.13 3.70 8.40
C VAL A 50 3.22 2.18 8.30
N ASN A 51 2.64 1.44 9.25
CA ASN A 51 2.66 -0.02 9.24
C ASN A 51 1.82 -0.61 8.11
N ASP A 52 0.62 -0.06 7.87
CA ASP A 52 -0.26 -0.51 6.79
C ASP A 52 0.37 -0.21 5.43
N LEU A 53 0.93 0.99 5.24
CA LEU A 53 1.61 1.36 4.00
C LEU A 53 2.83 0.47 3.76
N ARG A 54 3.63 0.22 4.80
CA ARG A 54 4.80 -0.69 4.73
C ARG A 54 4.40 -2.10 4.31
N LEU A 55 3.35 -2.65 4.90
CA LEU A 55 2.83 -3.97 4.55
C LEU A 55 2.31 -3.97 3.10
N ASN A 56 1.56 -2.95 2.72
CA ASN A 56 1.02 -2.79 1.37
C ASN A 56 2.12 -2.73 0.31
N ILE A 57 3.17 -1.94 0.55
CA ILE A 57 4.38 -1.89 -0.29
C ILE A 57 5.00 -3.28 -0.41
N LYS A 58 5.24 -3.98 0.68
CA LYS A 58 5.86 -5.32 0.63
C LYS A 58 5.02 -6.36 -0.13
N LEU A 59 3.70 -6.32 -0.01
CA LEU A 59 2.83 -7.34 -0.62
C LEU A 59 2.52 -7.06 -2.10
N HIS A 60 2.39 -5.79 -2.47
CA HIS A 60 1.85 -5.40 -3.78
C HIS A 60 2.85 -4.66 -4.67
N SER A 61 3.98 -4.19 -4.13
CA SER A 61 4.97 -3.46 -4.92
C SER A 61 5.63 -4.34 -5.99
N LYS A 62 5.83 -3.76 -7.18
CA LYS A 62 6.63 -4.39 -8.23
C LYS A 62 8.09 -4.60 -7.81
N GLU A 63 8.65 -3.68 -7.01
CA GLU A 63 10.01 -3.84 -6.46
C GLU A 63 10.08 -4.99 -5.46
N ALA A 64 9.05 -5.17 -4.63
CA ALA A 64 8.97 -6.30 -3.70
C ALA A 64 8.86 -7.64 -4.44
N LYS A 65 8.08 -7.71 -5.52
CA LYS A 65 8.02 -8.90 -6.40
C LYS A 65 9.37 -9.22 -7.05
N ASN A 66 10.19 -8.21 -7.33
CA ASN A 66 11.51 -8.40 -7.94
C ASN A 66 12.56 -8.85 -6.91
N ARG A 67 12.35 -8.54 -5.62
CA ARG A 67 13.29 -8.89 -4.55
C ARG A 67 13.03 -10.25 -3.91
N ASP A 68 11.80 -10.78 -3.92
CA ASP A 68 11.52 -11.96 -3.06
C ASP A 68 10.32 -12.83 -3.48
N ILE A 69 10.48 -13.68 -4.50
CA ILE A 69 9.57 -14.85 -4.67
C ILE A 69 10.21 -16.11 -5.27
N THR A 70 11.38 -16.04 -5.93
CA THR A 70 12.06 -17.23 -6.45
C THR A 70 13.32 -17.61 -5.66
N ALA A 71 14.00 -16.66 -5.04
CA ALA A 71 15.28 -16.91 -4.37
C ALA A 71 15.18 -17.83 -3.13
N GLY A 72 14.04 -17.86 -2.43
CA GLY A 72 13.84 -18.66 -1.22
C GLY A 72 13.27 -20.08 -1.44
N ILE A 73 12.72 -20.38 -2.62
CA ILE A 73 12.01 -21.64 -2.90
C ILE A 73 12.87 -22.59 -3.75
N GLU A 74 13.96 -22.11 -4.36
CA GLU A 74 14.88 -22.92 -5.17
C GLU A 74 15.59 -24.03 -4.39
N HIS A 75 15.70 -23.93 -3.06
CA HIS A 75 16.40 -24.94 -2.23
C HIS A 75 15.50 -26.06 -1.66
N LEU A 76 14.20 -26.04 -1.96
CA LEU A 76 13.24 -27.05 -1.47
C LEU A 76 12.89 -28.12 -2.50
N ASN A 77 13.44 -28.05 -3.72
CA ASN A 77 13.36 -29.14 -4.68
C ASN A 77 14.51 -30.14 -4.42
N ILE A 78 14.37 -30.92 -3.35
CA ILE A 78 15.14 -32.15 -3.13
C ILE A 78 14.19 -33.33 -3.37
N VAL A 79 14.42 -34.00 -4.50
CA VAL A 79 14.04 -35.37 -4.94
C VAL A 79 12.72 -35.94 -4.43
#